data_AF-A0A946CP13-F1
#
_entry.id   AF-A0A946CP13-F1
#
_cell.length_a   1.000
_cell.length_b   1.000
_cell.length_c   1.000
_cell.angle_alpha   90.00
_cell.angle_beta   90.00
_cell.angle_gamma   90.00
#
_symmetry.space_group_name_H-M   'P 1'
#
loop_
_entity.id
_entity.type
_entity.pdbx_description
1 polymer ?
#
loop_
_entity_poly.entity_id
_entity_poly.type
_entity_poly.pdbx_seq_one_letter_code
_entity_poly.pdbx_strand_id
1 'polypeptide(L)' 'MKANKAIDDDLVDRTLETWQPRVDHPLSRDDARQIIENVSGFFSILAEWAKADASNDYAVGAHASEVRHDR' A
#
# COMPACT_ATOMS: atom_id res chain seq x y z
N MET A 1 -7.43 2.22 18.88
CA MET A 1 -6.04 2.65 19.13
C MET A 1 -5.14 1.81 18.23
N LYS A 2 -4.66 2.33 17.10
CA LYS A 2 -3.70 1.60 16.26
C LYS A 2 -2.43 1.48 17.09
N ALA A 3 -1.97 0.25 17.32
CA ALA A 3 -0.72 0.01 18.03
C ALA A 3 0.36 0.84 17.31
N ASN A 4 0.92 1.82 18.01
CA ASN A 4 2.13 2.48 17.58
C ASN A 4 3.23 1.44 17.71
N LYS A 5 3.27 0.52 16.74
CA LYS A 5 4.28 -0.53 16.68
C LYS A 5 5.56 0.23 16.48
N ALA A 6 6.39 0.29 17.52
CA ALA A 6 7.72 0.86 17.43
C ALA A 6 8.32 0.38 16.12
N ILE A 7 8.52 1.31 15.18
CA ILE A 7 9.14 0.98 13.91
C ILE A 7 10.50 0.41 14.30
N ASP A 8 10.73 -0.83 13.86
CA ASP A 8 11.95 -1.56 14.17
C ASP A 8 13.16 -0.69 13.77
N ASP A 9 14.11 -0.53 14.67
CA ASP A 9 15.29 0.29 14.43
C ASP A 9 16.11 -0.27 13.25
N ASP A 10 16.06 -1.58 13.02
CA ASP A 10 16.66 -2.21 11.83
C ASP A 10 16.00 -1.75 10.53
N LEU A 11 14.67 -1.54 10.56
CA LEU A 11 13.94 -1.04 9.39
C LEU A 11 14.25 0.45 9.14
N VAL A 12 14.45 1.23 10.20
CA VAL A 12 14.89 2.63 10.10
C VAL A 12 16.26 2.69 9.45
N ASP A 13 17.22 1.89 9.91
CA ASP A 13 18.60 1.89 9.40
C ASP A 13 18.64 1.45 7.93
N ARG A 14 17.92 0.38 7.58
CA ARG A 14 17.79 -0.03 6.16
C ARG A 14 17.13 1.01 5.29
N THR A 15 16.18 1.77 5.83
CA THR A 15 15.54 2.87 5.10
C THR A 15 16.56 3.98 4.85
N LEU A 16 17.37 4.35 5.84
CA LEU A 16 18.44 5.33 5.64
C LEU A 16 19.45 4.85 4.58
N GLU A 17 19.94 3.62 4.66
CA GLU A 17 20.86 3.04 3.67
C GLU A 17 20.28 3.05 2.25
N THR A 18 18.99 2.79 2.13
CA THR A 18 18.29 2.75 0.84
C THR A 18 18.08 4.16 0.29
N TRP A 19 17.68 5.13 1.10
CA TRP A 19 17.21 6.42 0.59
C TRP A 19 18.28 7.49 0.60
N GLN A 20 19.25 7.43 1.52
CA GLN A 20 20.32 8.43 1.65
C GLN A 20 21.11 8.67 0.36
N PRO A 21 21.47 7.66 -0.47
CA PRO A 21 22.18 7.88 -1.72
C PRO A 21 21.35 8.53 -2.83
N ARG A 22 20.04 8.70 -2.64
CA ARG A 22 19.08 9.17 -3.65
C ARG A 22 18.58 10.59 -3.38
N VAL A 23 19.04 11.19 -2.28
CA VAL A 23 18.66 12.53 -1.85
C VAL A 23 19.91 13.35 -1.58
N ASP A 24 19.88 14.63 -1.95
CA ASP A 24 21.04 15.51 -1.86
C ASP A 24 21.28 16.06 -0.44
N HIS A 25 20.41 15.72 0.52
CA HIS A 25 20.53 16.14 1.91
C HIS A 25 20.58 14.93 2.88
N PRO A 26 21.23 15.08 4.05
CA PRO A 26 21.19 14.06 5.09
C PRO A 26 19.76 13.75 5.52
N LEU A 27 19.46 12.48 5.72
CA LEU A 27 18.20 12.00 6.28
C LEU A 27 18.39 11.69 7.76
N SER A 28 17.46 12.17 8.58
CA SER A 28 17.36 11.81 9.99
C SER A 28 16.58 10.49 10.17
N ARG A 29 16.66 9.90 11.37
CA ARG A 29 15.82 8.73 11.72
C ARG A 29 14.32 9.06 11.62
N ASP A 30 13.93 10.31 11.86
CA ASP A 30 12.54 10.73 11.73
C ASP A 30 12.11 10.83 10.27
N ASP A 31 13.00 11.30 9.39
CA ASP A 31 12.75 11.26 7.93
C ASP A 31 12.57 9.82 7.45
N ALA A 32 13.40 8.89 7.93
CA ALA A 32 13.26 7.47 7.62
C ALA A 32 11.92 6.89 8.10
N ARG A 33 11.46 7.25 9.31
CA ARG A 33 10.13 6.86 9.80
C ARG A 33 9.02 7.40 8.90
N GLN A 34 9.11 8.68 8.51
CA GLN A 34 8.13 9.29 7.62
C GLN A 34 8.12 8.63 6.24
N ILE A 35 9.28 8.26 5.70
CA ILE A 35 9.39 7.51 4.44
C ILE A 35 8.68 6.16 4.58
N ILE A 36 8.93 5.41 5.67
CA ILE A 36 8.27 4.11 5.92
C ILE A 36 6.75 4.27 5.97
N GLU A 37 6.24 5.25 6.71
CA GLU A 37 4.80 5.52 6.81
C GLU A 37 4.20 5.91 5.47
N ASN A 38 4.85 6.80 4.71
CA ASN A 38 4.34 7.28 3.43
C ASN A 38 4.31 6.16 2.38
N VAL A 39 5.40 5.40 2.26
CA VAL A 39 5.50 4.29 1.29
C VAL A 39 4.49 3.20 1.63
N SER A 40 4.43 2.77 2.89
CA SER A 40 3.47 1.73 3.31
C SER A 40 2.02 2.20 3.17
N GLY A 41 1.72 3.46 3.49
CA GLY A 41 0.40 4.06 3.31
C GLY A 41 -0.03 4.11 1.84
N PHE A 42 0.86 4.56 0.96
CA PHE A 42 0.59 4.61 -0.49
C PHE A 42 0.27 3.23 -1.06
N PHE A 43 1.10 2.22 -0.77
CA PHE A 43 0.85 0.85 -1.24
C PHE A 43 -0.39 0.21 -0.59
N SER A 44 -0.75 0.58 0.64
CA SER A 44 -2.01 0.14 1.25
C SER A 44 -3.22 0.64 0.46
N ILE A 45 -3.22 1.89 0.02
CA ILE A 45 -4.31 2.44 -0.82
C ILE A 45 -4.40 1.68 -2.14
N LEU A 46 -3.28 1.45 -2.81
CA LEU A 46 -3.25 0.68 -4.06
C LEU A 46 -3.75 -0.75 -3.87
N ALA A 47 -3.40 -1.39 -2.75
CA ALA A 47 -3.89 -2.73 -2.42
C ALA A 47 -5.40 -2.77 -2.18
N GLU A 48 -5.96 -1.74 -1.53
CA GLU A 48 -7.41 -1.65 -1.33
C GLU A 48 -8.15 -1.45 -2.66
N TRP A 49 -7.63 -0.63 -3.57
CA TRP A 49 -8.22 -0.47 -4.90
C TRP A 49 -8.13 -1.76 -5.72
N ALA A 50 -6.99 -2.45 -5.70
CA ALA A 50 -6.83 -3.73 -6.40
C ALA A 50 -7.82 -4.80 -5.90
N LYS A 51 -8.11 -4.83 -4.59
CA LYS A 51 -9.14 -5.72 -4.03
C LYS A 51 -10.55 -5.32 -4.47
N ALA A 52 -10.83 -4.02 -4.50
CA ALA A 52 -12.13 -3.49 -4.92
C ALA A 52 -12.41 -3.81 -6.40
N ASP A 53 -11.43 -3.61 -7.28
CA ASP A 53 -11.56 -3.94 -8.71
C ASP A 53 -11.78 -5.44 -8.92
N ALA A 54 -11.00 -6.29 -8.24
CA ALA A 54 -11.24 -7.72 -8.27
C ALA A 54 -12.67 -8.07 -7.83
N SER A 55 -13.15 -7.45 -6.74
CA SER A 55 -14.53 -7.67 -6.25
C SER A 55 -15.60 -7.21 -7.24
N ASN A 56 -15.33 -6.13 -7.97
CA ASN A 56 -16.23 -5.58 -8.99
C ASN A 56 -16.29 -6.47 -10.24
N ASP A 57 -15.17 -7.05 -10.66
CA ASP A 57 -15.11 -7.98 -11.79
C ASP A 57 -15.96 -9.25 -11.53
N TYR A 58 -16.04 -9.73 -10.29
CA TYR A 58 -16.94 -10.83 -9.91
C TYR A 58 -18.43 -10.42 -9.95
N ALA A 59 -18.76 -9.16 -9.67
CA ALA A 59 -20.12 -8.65 -9.71
C ALA A 59 -20.64 -8.41 -11.14
N VAL A 60 -19.77 -7.97 -12.06
CA VAL A 60 -20.12 -7.78 -13.48
C VAL A 60 -20.32 -9.12 -14.19
N GLY A 61 -19.54 -10.16 -13.85
CA GLY A 61 -19.75 -11.52 -14.37
C GLY A 61 -21.04 -12.19 -13.89
N ALA A 62 -21.49 -11.87 -12.67
CA ALA A 62 -22.75 -12.38 -12.12
C ALA A 62 -23.99 -11.77 -12.79
N HIS A 63 -23.95 -10.48 -13.16
CA HIS A 63 -25.06 -9.81 -13.86
C HIS A 63 -25.13 -10.11 -15.37
N ALA A 64 -24.01 -10.45 -16.01
CA ALA A 64 -23.99 -10.82 -17.44
C ALA A 64 -24.57 -12.22 -17.72
N SER A 65 -24.76 -13.03 -16.69
CA SER A 65 -25.21 -14.43 -16.82
C SER A 65 -26.74 -14.61 -16.83
N GLU A 66 -27.53 -13.55 -16.63
CA GLU A 66 -29.00 -13.62 -16.70
C GLU A 66 -29.53 -13.07 -18.04
N VAL A 67 -29.04 -13.61 -19.17
CA VAL A 67 -29.77 -13.50 -20.44
C VAL A 67 -30.81 -14.61 -20.44
N ARG A 68 -32.04 -14.27 -20.05
CA ARG A 68 -33.21 -15.16 -20.16
C ARG A 68 -33.45 -15.50 -21.63
N HIS A 69 -32.92 -16.62 -22.06
CA HIS A 69 -33.43 -17.34 -23.21
C HIS A 69 -34.60 -18.20 -22.74
N ASP A 70 -35.82 -17.68 -22.87
CA ASP A 70 -36.95 -18.55 -23.18
C ASP A 70 -37.90 -17.85 -24.15
N ARG A 71 -38.45 -18.69 -25.02
CA ARG A 71 -38.95 -18.47 -26.36
C ARG A 71 -40.48 -18.51 -26.39
#